data_AF-A0A2E3C4M1-F1
#
_entry.id   AF-A0A2E3C4M1-F1
#
_cell.length_a   1.000
_cell.length_b   1.000
_cell.length_c   1.000
_cell.angle_alpha   90.00
_cell.angle_beta   90.00
_cell.angle_gamma   90.00
#
_symmetry.space_group_name_H-M   'P 1'
#
loop_
_entity.id
_entity.type
_entity.pdbx_description
1 polymer ?
#
loop_
_entity_poly.entity_id
_entity_poly.type
_entity_poly.pdbx_seq_one_letter_code
_entity_poly.pdbx_strand_id
1 'polypeptide(L)'
;MAQLPTKIAAFFAASQKPVVYFAHPMSTYGSKLEKRIIKRLQAMGYEVFNPGAGWVQKEVRAYRKANPKNYMQLFKLICDACQVCAVLPFPADLDMGDDTPEPVVNPTPLRDEDDIDVEDIADLESPRPPMQHQPQAQPAPLLGAGVCYEMDTFFNRPAPVIVVKVEADGRLSMQQVTGFSGFRKLSIAETRFALKQYRPE
;
A
#
# COMPACT_ATOMS: atom_id res chain seq x y z
N MET A 1 -6.07 32.02 5.98
CA MET A 1 -5.25 30.78 6.06
C MET A 1 -6.18 29.59 5.82
N ALA A 2 -5.80 28.62 4.99
CA ALA A 2 -6.61 27.41 4.80
C ALA A 2 -6.56 26.55 6.08
N GLN A 3 -7.70 26.05 6.53
CA GLN A 3 -7.81 25.21 7.74
C GLN A 3 -8.43 23.85 7.37
N LEU A 4 -8.15 22.84 8.20
CA LEU A 4 -8.77 21.52 8.08
C LEU A 4 -10.28 21.62 8.35
N PRO A 5 -11.13 20.91 7.60
CA PRO A 5 -12.55 20.74 7.94
C PRO A 5 -12.71 20.21 9.38
N THR A 6 -13.75 20.66 10.08
CA THR A 6 -13.93 20.42 11.52
C THR A 6 -13.83 18.95 11.91
N LYS A 7 -14.42 18.03 11.13
CA LYS A 7 -14.36 16.59 11.43
C LYS A 7 -12.97 15.99 11.21
N ILE A 8 -12.25 16.47 10.20
CA ILE A 8 -10.86 16.05 9.95
C ILE A 8 -9.98 16.58 11.09
N ALA A 9 -10.13 17.84 11.48
CA ALA A 9 -9.42 18.41 12.63
C ALA A 9 -9.71 17.65 13.93
N ALA A 10 -10.98 17.29 14.17
CA ALA A 10 -11.38 16.52 15.35
C ALA A 10 -10.76 15.13 15.39
N PHE A 11 -10.64 14.45 14.24
CA PHE A 11 -9.92 13.17 14.14
C PHE A 11 -8.47 13.30 14.63
N PHE A 12 -7.75 14.31 14.14
CA PHE A 12 -6.35 14.53 14.55
C PHE A 12 -6.23 14.93 16.02
N ALA A 13 -7.14 15.75 16.52
CA ALA A 13 -7.15 16.16 17.93
C ALA A 13 -7.47 15.00 18.89
N ALA A 14 -8.26 14.02 18.43
CA ALA A 14 -8.63 12.85 19.24
C ALA A 14 -7.55 11.74 19.20
N SER A 15 -6.69 11.71 18.18
CA SER A 15 -5.69 10.65 18.03
C SER A 15 -4.68 10.65 19.18
N GLN A 16 -4.57 9.50 19.84
CA GLN A 16 -3.55 9.25 20.87
C GLN A 16 -2.33 8.49 20.32
N LYS A 17 -2.37 8.12 19.03
CA LYS A 17 -1.33 7.36 18.33
C LYS A 17 -0.76 8.19 17.18
N PRO A 18 0.46 7.87 16.70
CA PRO A 18 0.96 8.43 15.45
C PRO A 18 -0.03 8.13 14.32
N VAL A 19 -0.41 9.17 13.58
CA VAL A 19 -1.32 9.06 12.45
C VAL A 19 -0.53 8.75 11.18
N VAL A 20 -0.93 7.68 10.51
CA VAL A 20 -0.45 7.34 9.16
C VAL A 20 -1.47 7.79 8.12
N TYR A 21 -1.02 8.58 7.14
CA TYR A 21 -1.80 8.85 5.94
C TYR A 21 -1.70 7.65 5.00
N PHE A 22 -2.81 7.03 4.64
CA PHE A 22 -2.79 5.93 3.69
C PHE A 22 -3.00 6.47 2.26
N ALA A 23 -1.93 6.66 1.50
CA ALA A 23 -1.93 7.09 0.11
C ALA A 23 -2.11 5.87 -0.82
N HIS A 24 -3.27 5.75 -1.45
CA HIS A 24 -3.57 4.62 -2.33
C HIS A 24 -4.52 4.99 -3.48
N PRO A 25 -4.52 4.20 -4.57
CA PRO A 25 -5.40 4.41 -5.71
C PRO A 25 -6.89 4.48 -5.35
N MET A 26 -7.64 5.34 -6.03
CA MET A 26 -9.10 5.38 -5.91
C MET A 26 -9.81 4.10 -6.40
N SER A 27 -9.12 3.22 -7.11
CA SER A 27 -9.60 1.89 -7.48
C SER A 27 -9.65 0.93 -6.30
N THR A 28 -8.88 1.16 -5.23
CA THR A 28 -8.85 0.28 -4.06
C THR A 28 -9.81 0.72 -2.94
N TYR A 29 -10.49 1.86 -3.09
CA TYR A 29 -11.38 2.41 -2.06
C TYR A 29 -12.54 1.44 -1.79
N GLY A 30 -12.72 1.02 -0.53
CA GLY A 30 -13.73 0.07 -0.08
C GLY A 30 -13.35 -1.41 -0.26
N SER A 31 -12.23 -1.72 -0.92
CA SER A 31 -11.81 -3.10 -1.25
C SER A 31 -11.42 -3.92 -0.01
N LYS A 32 -11.39 -5.25 -0.16
CA LYS A 32 -10.85 -6.17 0.87
C LYS A 32 -9.37 -5.84 1.16
N LEU A 33 -8.58 -5.59 0.11
CA LEU A 33 -7.16 -5.21 0.24
C LEU A 33 -6.98 -3.95 1.11
N GLU A 34 -7.73 -2.88 0.82
CA GLU A 34 -7.66 -1.63 1.60
C GLU A 34 -7.92 -1.89 3.09
N LYS A 35 -8.98 -2.63 3.41
CA LYS A 35 -9.32 -2.98 4.80
C LYS A 35 -8.22 -3.80 5.47
N ARG A 36 -7.61 -4.74 4.76
CA ARG A 36 -6.52 -5.59 5.27
C ARG A 36 -5.28 -4.76 5.58
N ILE A 37 -4.90 -3.84 4.69
CA ILE A 37 -3.76 -2.93 4.91
C ILE A 37 -4.03 -2.01 6.11
N ILE A 38 -5.24 -1.44 6.21
CA ILE A 38 -5.63 -0.61 7.37
C ILE A 38 -5.48 -1.41 8.67
N LYS A 39 -6.02 -2.62 8.74
CA LYS A 39 -5.88 -3.49 9.93
C LYS A 39 -4.41 -3.76 10.26
N ARG A 40 -3.57 -4.00 9.25
CA ARG A 40 -2.14 -4.24 9.46
C ARG A 40 -1.43 -3.02 10.01
N LEU A 41 -1.70 -1.83 9.48
CA LEU A 41 -1.16 -0.56 9.98
C LEU A 41 -1.62 -0.29 11.43
N GLN A 42 -2.89 -0.56 11.75
CA GLN A 42 -3.42 -0.43 13.10
C GLN A 42 -2.74 -1.39 14.09
N ALA A 43 -2.50 -2.64 13.66
CA ALA A 43 -1.77 -3.63 14.46
C ALA A 43 -0.31 -3.24 14.72
N MET A 44 0.28 -2.39 13.87
CA MET A 44 1.61 -1.80 14.08
C MET A 44 1.60 -0.57 15.01
N GLY A 45 0.43 -0.19 15.54
CA GLY A 45 0.30 0.91 16.49
C GLY A 45 -0.05 2.26 15.88
N TYR A 46 -0.40 2.32 14.59
CA TYR A 46 -0.82 3.56 13.95
C TYR A 46 -2.32 3.80 14.07
N GLU A 47 -2.71 5.08 14.13
CA GLU A 47 -4.06 5.52 13.77
C GLU A 47 -4.07 5.81 12.26
N VAL A 48 -5.04 5.27 11.50
CA VAL A 48 -5.00 5.35 10.03
C VAL A 48 -5.96 6.43 9.53
N PHE A 49 -5.40 7.49 8.94
CA PHE A 49 -6.19 8.43 8.14
C PHE A 49 -6.34 7.89 6.72
N ASN A 50 -7.53 7.38 6.41
CA ASN A 50 -7.85 6.83 5.10
C ASN A 50 -8.61 7.85 4.22
N PRO A 51 -8.01 8.40 3.13
CA PRO A 51 -8.71 9.27 2.20
C PRO A 51 -9.86 8.58 1.46
N GLY A 52 -9.84 7.25 1.34
CA GLY A 52 -10.92 6.42 0.79
C GLY A 52 -12.14 6.27 1.70
N ALA A 53 -12.04 6.65 2.98
CA ALA A 53 -13.16 6.55 3.90
C ALA A 53 -14.34 7.44 3.46
N GLY A 54 -15.56 6.88 3.50
CA GLY A 54 -16.76 7.57 3.02
C GLY A 54 -17.03 8.91 3.71
N TRP A 55 -16.70 9.04 5.00
CA TRP A 55 -16.84 10.30 5.73
C TRP A 55 -15.80 11.34 5.28
N VAL A 56 -14.56 10.94 5.00
CA VAL A 56 -13.52 11.83 4.46
C VAL A 56 -13.91 12.32 3.07
N GLN A 57 -14.41 11.41 2.21
CA GLN A 57 -14.88 11.77 0.87
C GLN A 57 -16.02 12.81 0.91
N LYS A 58 -16.91 12.75 1.90
CA LYS A 58 -17.95 13.77 2.10
C LYS A 58 -17.35 15.14 2.43
N GLU A 59 -16.39 15.19 3.36
CA GLU A 59 -15.69 16.44 3.74
C GLU A 59 -14.88 17.02 2.56
N VAL A 60 -14.16 16.18 1.82
CA VAL A 60 -13.39 16.59 0.63
C VAL A 60 -14.31 17.16 -0.45
N ARG A 61 -15.47 16.54 -0.72
CA ARG A 61 -16.45 17.06 -1.68
C ARG A 61 -17.01 18.41 -1.26
N ALA A 62 -17.35 18.57 0.02
CA ALA A 62 -17.84 19.84 0.57
C ALA A 62 -16.77 20.93 0.44
N TYR A 63 -15.52 20.63 0.83
CA TYR A 63 -14.40 21.55 0.71
C TYR A 63 -14.12 21.94 -0.75
N ARG A 64 -14.16 20.97 -1.67
CA ARG A 64 -13.98 21.22 -3.11
C ARG A 64 -15.08 22.11 -3.69
N LYS A 65 -16.32 21.94 -3.25
CA LYS A 65 -17.44 22.82 -3.67
C LYS A 65 -17.21 24.27 -3.23
N ALA A 66 -16.69 24.47 -2.03
CA ALA A 66 -16.37 25.81 -1.51
C ALA A 66 -15.06 26.39 -2.09
N ASN A 67 -14.09 25.54 -2.45
CA ASN A 67 -12.74 25.94 -2.88
C ASN A 67 -12.33 25.28 -4.21
N PRO A 68 -13.08 25.48 -5.32
CA PRO A 68 -12.93 24.69 -6.53
C PRO A 68 -11.54 24.79 -7.20
N LYS A 69 -10.85 25.92 -7.03
CA LYS A 69 -9.53 26.16 -7.63
C LYS A 69 -8.36 25.65 -6.78
N ASN A 70 -8.55 25.50 -5.46
CA ASN A 70 -7.46 25.25 -4.50
C ASN A 70 -7.70 24.02 -3.60
N TYR A 71 -8.67 23.16 -3.92
CA TYR A 71 -9.03 22.04 -3.06
C TYR A 71 -7.87 21.05 -2.80
N MET A 72 -6.86 21.00 -3.68
CA MET A 72 -5.65 20.19 -3.47
C MET A 72 -4.87 20.60 -2.22
N GLN A 73 -4.98 21.86 -1.78
CA GLN A 73 -4.37 22.33 -0.54
C GLN A 73 -4.89 21.58 0.69
N LEU A 74 -6.12 21.06 0.64
CA LEU A 74 -6.66 20.22 1.70
C LEU A 74 -5.83 18.95 1.90
N PHE A 75 -5.43 18.28 0.83
CA PHE A 75 -4.63 17.07 0.91
C PHE A 75 -3.26 17.37 1.51
N LYS A 76 -2.65 18.51 1.16
CA LYS A 76 -1.42 18.95 1.81
C LYS A 76 -1.62 19.16 3.32
N LEU A 77 -2.68 19.87 3.74
CA LEU A 77 -2.96 20.10 5.16
C LEU A 77 -3.18 18.79 5.93
N ILE A 78 -3.86 17.82 5.31
CA ILE A 78 -4.07 16.49 5.88
C ILE A 78 -2.72 15.78 6.02
N CYS A 79 -1.91 15.77 4.96
CA CYS A 79 -0.59 15.15 4.99
C CYS A 79 0.28 15.79 6.07
N ASP A 80 0.35 17.12 6.13
CA ASP A 80 1.11 17.88 7.13
C ASP A 80 0.72 17.49 8.58
N ALA A 81 -0.53 17.12 8.83
CA ALA A 81 -1.02 16.68 10.14
C ALA A 81 -0.66 15.22 10.49
N CYS A 82 -0.35 14.37 9.50
CA CYS A 82 0.07 13.00 9.71
C CYS A 82 1.58 12.91 10.02
N GLN A 83 2.00 11.87 10.75
CA GLN A 83 3.40 11.63 11.09
C GLN A 83 4.09 10.70 10.08
N VAL A 84 3.32 9.83 9.43
CA VAL A 84 3.84 8.81 8.48
C VAL A 84 2.97 8.79 7.23
N CYS A 85 3.55 8.45 6.09
CA CYS A 85 2.81 8.10 4.87
C CYS A 85 2.94 6.61 4.59
N ALA A 86 1.83 5.88 4.48
CA ALA A 86 1.81 4.53 3.93
C ALA A 86 1.32 4.60 2.49
N VAL A 87 2.04 4.00 1.55
CA VAL A 87 1.79 4.10 0.11
C VAL A 87 1.48 2.73 -0.45
N LEU A 88 0.37 2.60 -1.17
CA LEU A 88 0.08 1.44 -2.01
C LEU A 88 0.29 1.82 -3.49
N PRO A 89 1.31 1.28 -4.17
CA PRO A 89 1.54 1.52 -5.59
C PRO A 89 0.48 0.87 -6.51
N PHE A 90 0.51 1.25 -7.78
CA PHE A 90 -0.20 0.59 -8.87
C PHE A 90 0.68 -0.48 -9.56
N PRO A 91 0.03 -1.49 -10.19
CA PRO A 91 -1.32 -1.93 -9.90
C PRO A 91 -1.38 -2.50 -8.47
N ALA A 92 -2.48 -2.21 -7.77
CA ALA A 92 -2.76 -2.87 -6.51
C ALA A 92 -3.60 -4.11 -6.83
N ASP A 93 -3.16 -5.28 -6.37
CA ASP A 93 -3.89 -6.52 -6.61
C ASP A 93 -5.19 -6.54 -5.80
N LEU A 94 -6.32 -6.38 -6.48
CA LEU A 94 -7.64 -6.33 -5.84
C LEU A 94 -8.17 -7.73 -5.52
N ASP A 95 -7.62 -8.77 -6.17
CA ASP A 95 -8.16 -10.14 -6.16
C ASP A 95 -7.35 -11.03 -5.23
N MET A 96 -7.42 -10.72 -3.95
CA MET A 96 -6.79 -11.50 -2.89
C MET A 96 -7.85 -12.45 -2.36
N GLY A 97 -7.73 -13.74 -2.74
CA GLY A 97 -8.63 -14.84 -2.37
C GLY A 97 -8.93 -14.94 -0.86
N ASP A 98 -9.97 -15.69 -0.52
CA ASP A 98 -10.62 -15.67 0.81
C ASP A 98 -9.68 -15.91 2.01
N ASP A 99 -10.01 -15.21 3.10
CA ASP A 99 -9.32 -15.19 4.39
C ASP A 99 -9.24 -16.60 5.01
N THR A 100 -8.13 -17.29 4.82
CA THR A 100 -7.62 -18.21 5.84
C THR A 100 -6.51 -17.50 6.59
N PRO A 101 -6.66 -17.22 7.90
CA PRO A 101 -5.54 -16.72 8.69
C PRO A 101 -4.44 -17.78 8.70
N GLU A 102 -3.24 -17.42 8.22
CA GLU A 102 -2.06 -18.27 8.38
C GLU A 102 -1.87 -18.59 9.87
N PRO A 103 -1.69 -19.88 10.25
CA PRO A 103 -1.29 -20.21 11.61
C PRO A 103 0.10 -19.59 11.86
N VAL A 104 0.24 -18.94 13.01
CA VAL A 104 1.52 -18.41 13.48
C VAL A 104 2.49 -19.58 13.63
N VAL A 105 3.36 -19.78 12.64
CA VAL A 105 4.46 -20.74 12.74
C VAL A 105 5.52 -20.12 13.65
N ASN A 106 5.52 -20.53 14.92
CA ASN A 106 6.67 -20.32 15.80
C ASN A 106 7.88 -21.04 15.20
N PRO A 107 9.07 -20.43 15.19
CA PRO A 107 10.27 -21.11 14.70
C PRO A 107 10.66 -22.26 15.64
N THR A 108 10.99 -23.36 14.99
CA THR A 108 11.38 -24.70 15.44
C THR A 108 12.42 -24.74 16.57
N PRO A 109 12.45 -25.81 17.39
CA PRO A 109 13.69 -26.39 17.86
C PRO A 109 14.04 -27.62 17.00
N LEU A 110 15.21 -27.55 16.34
CA LEU A 110 15.92 -28.68 15.75
C LEU A 110 16.10 -29.81 16.77
N ARG A 111 15.96 -31.06 16.32
CA ARG A 111 16.51 -32.34 16.82
C ARG A 111 15.76 -33.47 16.10
N ASP A 112 16.26 -34.66 15.85
CA ASP A 112 17.56 -35.31 15.64
C ASP A 112 17.14 -36.60 14.90
N GLU A 113 17.94 -37.05 13.94
CA GLU A 113 18.06 -38.44 13.41
C GLU A 113 16.80 -39.29 13.17
N ASP A 114 16.62 -39.75 11.93
CA ASP A 114 16.25 -41.16 11.68
C ASP A 114 16.53 -41.54 10.21
N ASP A 115 17.10 -42.73 10.09
CA ASP A 115 17.60 -43.42 8.92
C ASP A 115 16.55 -43.63 7.82
N ILE A 116 16.94 -43.50 6.54
CA ILE A 116 16.32 -44.26 5.46
C ILE A 116 17.41 -44.80 4.52
N ASP A 117 17.40 -46.13 4.46
CA ASP A 117 18.28 -47.01 3.70
C ASP A 117 17.93 -47.07 2.19
N VAL A 118 18.86 -47.65 1.45
CA VAL A 118 19.10 -47.54 0.01
C VAL A 118 18.18 -48.41 -0.88
N GLU A 119 18.05 -47.98 -2.14
CA GLU A 119 17.72 -48.74 -3.37
C GLU A 119 16.23 -48.91 -3.74
N ASP A 120 15.80 -48.08 -4.69
CA ASP A 120 15.01 -48.60 -5.81
C ASP A 120 15.40 -47.90 -7.14
N ILE A 121 15.28 -48.71 -8.19
CA ILE A 121 15.96 -48.67 -9.49
C ILE A 121 15.34 -47.67 -10.48
N ALA A 122 16.24 -47.00 -11.22
CA ALA A 122 16.22 -46.59 -12.63
C ALA A 122 14.98 -45.98 -13.33
N ASP A 123 15.33 -45.22 -14.38
CA ASP A 123 14.50 -44.59 -15.40
C ASP A 123 13.69 -43.37 -14.97
N LEU A 124 14.26 -42.18 -15.20
CA LEU A 124 13.55 -41.04 -15.79
C LEU A 124 14.60 -40.05 -16.33
N GLU A 125 14.57 -39.92 -17.65
CA GLU A 125 15.12 -38.87 -18.52
C GLU A 125 16.00 -37.81 -17.83
N SER A 126 17.24 -37.65 -18.32
CA SER A 126 18.06 -36.48 -17.99
C SER A 126 17.23 -35.20 -18.15
N PRO A 127 16.98 -34.44 -17.07
CA PRO A 127 16.33 -33.15 -17.21
C PRO A 127 17.23 -32.30 -18.11
N ARG A 128 16.66 -31.78 -19.20
CA ARG A 128 17.29 -30.66 -19.93
C ARG A 128 17.68 -29.63 -18.87
N PRO A 129 18.87 -29.00 -18.96
CA PRO A 129 19.23 -27.97 -18.01
C PRO A 129 18.05 -27.00 -17.93
N PRO A 130 17.55 -26.67 -16.72
CA PRO A 130 16.44 -25.77 -16.59
C PRO A 130 16.81 -24.53 -17.39
N MET A 131 15.98 -24.16 -18.36
CA MET A 131 16.11 -22.86 -19.01
C MET A 131 16.24 -21.87 -17.87
N GLN A 132 17.41 -21.25 -17.76
CA GLN A 132 17.59 -20.14 -16.85
C GLN A 132 16.61 -19.08 -17.33
N HIS A 133 15.43 -19.07 -16.72
CA HIS A 133 14.56 -17.92 -16.76
C HIS A 133 15.37 -16.85 -16.06
N GLN A 134 16.08 -16.05 -16.86
CA GLN A 134 16.50 -14.73 -16.43
C GLN A 134 15.28 -14.13 -15.74
N PRO A 135 15.40 -13.68 -14.48
CA PRO A 135 14.29 -13.00 -13.85
C PRO A 135 13.90 -11.86 -14.78
N GLN A 136 12.74 -11.96 -15.42
CA GLN A 136 12.16 -10.82 -16.11
C GLN A 136 12.11 -9.73 -15.07
N ALA A 137 12.81 -8.62 -15.32
CA ALA A 137 12.78 -7.48 -14.44
C ALA A 137 11.31 -7.13 -14.19
N GLN A 138 10.85 -7.32 -12.95
CA GLN A 138 9.49 -6.94 -12.60
C GLN A 138 9.32 -5.46 -12.95
N PRO A 139 8.26 -5.08 -13.67
CA PRO A 139 8.06 -3.69 -14.05
C PRO A 139 8.05 -2.84 -12.78
N ALA A 140 8.76 -1.70 -12.83
CA ALA A 140 8.85 -0.81 -11.68
C ALA A 140 7.45 -0.44 -11.18
N PRO A 141 7.18 -0.49 -9.86
CA PRO A 141 5.89 -0.13 -9.30
C PRO A 141 5.49 1.29 -9.73
N LEU A 142 4.23 1.45 -10.10
CA LEU A 142 3.70 2.70 -10.64
C LEU A 142 3.14 3.56 -9.50
N LEU A 143 3.39 4.87 -9.53
CA LEU A 143 2.78 5.81 -8.59
C LEU A 143 1.87 6.78 -9.33
N GLY A 144 0.61 6.84 -8.93
CA GLY A 144 -0.33 7.84 -9.46
C GLY A 144 0.09 9.26 -9.12
N ALA A 145 -0.29 10.23 -9.95
CA ALA A 145 0.09 11.64 -9.78
C ALA A 145 -0.33 12.21 -8.40
N GLY A 146 -1.51 11.81 -7.90
CA GLY A 146 -1.98 12.22 -6.57
C GLY A 146 -1.13 11.63 -5.43
N VAL A 147 -0.80 10.35 -5.52
CA VAL A 147 0.09 9.67 -4.56
C VAL A 147 1.50 10.27 -4.60
N CYS A 148 2.00 10.65 -5.78
CA CYS A 148 3.28 11.35 -5.90
C CYS A 148 3.25 12.70 -5.17
N TYR A 149 2.19 13.47 -5.38
CA TYR A 149 1.98 14.75 -4.68
C TYR A 149 1.94 14.56 -3.16
N GLU A 150 1.23 13.54 -2.68
CA GLU A 150 1.15 13.20 -1.26
C GLU A 150 2.54 12.81 -0.72
N MET A 151 3.26 11.89 -1.36
CA MET A 151 4.62 11.50 -0.95
C MET A 151 5.60 12.68 -0.91
N ASP A 152 5.54 13.59 -1.89
CA ASP A 152 6.36 14.81 -1.90
C ASP A 152 6.17 15.65 -0.64
N THR A 153 4.95 15.72 -0.08
CA THR A 153 4.72 16.46 1.18
C THR A 153 5.44 15.83 2.36
N PHE A 154 5.64 14.51 2.36
CA PHE A 154 6.38 13.81 3.39
C PHE A 154 7.88 13.88 3.17
N PHE A 155 8.39 13.75 1.94
CA PHE A 155 9.83 13.87 1.67
C PHE A 155 10.39 15.28 1.91
N ASN A 156 9.57 16.32 1.75
CA ASN A 156 9.96 17.70 2.05
C ASN A 156 10.08 18.00 3.56
N ARG A 157 9.78 17.01 4.41
CA ARG A 157 10.01 17.04 5.86
C ARG A 157 10.67 15.71 6.26
N PRO A 158 11.28 15.59 7.44
CA PRO A 158 11.91 14.33 7.85
C PRO A 158 10.85 13.29 8.32
N ALA A 159 9.75 13.12 7.57
CA ALA A 159 8.67 12.18 7.89
C ALA A 159 8.82 10.89 7.07
N PRO A 160 8.68 9.70 7.69
CA PRO A 160 8.86 8.44 7.00
C PRO A 160 7.75 8.18 5.98
N VAL A 161 8.15 7.61 4.84
CA VAL A 161 7.26 7.06 3.82
C VAL A 161 7.49 5.56 3.75
N ILE A 162 6.42 4.78 3.95
CA ILE A 162 6.41 3.33 3.98
C ILE A 162 5.63 2.85 2.77
N VAL A 163 6.26 2.08 1.91
CA VAL A 163 5.62 1.44 0.76
C VAL A 163 5.08 0.10 1.20
N VAL A 164 3.79 -0.11 1.02
CA VAL A 164 3.10 -1.38 1.25
C VAL A 164 3.13 -2.17 -0.06
N LYS A 165 3.75 -3.35 -0.04
CA LYS A 165 3.76 -4.28 -1.16
C LYS A 165 2.87 -5.48 -0.86
N VAL A 166 2.17 -5.93 -1.87
CA VAL A 166 1.44 -7.18 -1.87
C VAL A 166 2.36 -8.21 -2.51
N GLU A 167 2.80 -9.19 -1.72
CA GLU A 167 3.64 -10.29 -2.17
C GLU A 167 2.81 -11.31 -2.96
N ALA A 168 3.47 -12.16 -3.75
CA ALA A 168 2.81 -13.15 -4.60
C ALA A 168 2.00 -14.21 -3.82
N ASP A 169 2.40 -14.49 -2.56
CA ASP A 169 1.68 -15.35 -1.61
C ASP A 169 0.52 -14.62 -0.91
N GLY A 170 0.29 -13.36 -1.27
CA GLY A 170 -0.71 -12.51 -0.69
C GLY A 170 -0.31 -11.90 0.66
N ARG A 171 0.94 -12.02 1.12
CA ARG A 171 1.40 -11.33 2.33
C ARG A 171 1.61 -9.84 2.07
N LEU A 172 1.54 -9.05 3.14
CA LEU A 172 1.84 -7.62 3.09
C LEU A 172 3.26 -7.39 3.63
N SER A 173 4.16 -6.88 2.79
CA SER A 173 5.45 -6.38 3.22
C SER A 173 5.47 -4.85 3.22
N MET A 174 6.36 -4.29 4.03
CA MET A 174 6.48 -2.85 4.21
C MET A 174 7.94 -2.43 4.11
N GLN A 175 8.22 -1.45 3.27
CA GLN A 175 9.57 -0.93 3.05
C GLN A 175 9.57 0.58 3.22
N GLN A 176 10.41 1.10 4.12
CA GLN A 176 10.63 2.53 4.19
C GLN A 176 11.45 3.01 3.00
N VAL A 177 11.04 4.14 2.42
CA VAL A 177 11.73 4.79 1.30
C VAL A 177 12.03 6.25 1.64
N THR A 178 13.11 6.77 1.08
CA THR A 178 13.58 8.16 1.29
C THR A 178 13.44 9.01 0.03
N GLY A 179 12.86 8.47 -1.03
CA GLY A 179 12.60 9.16 -2.28
C GLY A 179 11.85 8.26 -3.27
N PHE A 180 11.79 8.69 -4.53
CA PHE A 180 11.06 7.98 -5.60
C PHE A 180 11.92 6.99 -6.40
N SER A 181 13.16 6.73 -5.97
CA SER A 181 14.00 5.76 -6.64
C SER A 181 13.31 4.40 -6.67
N GLY A 182 13.25 3.77 -7.85
CA GLY A 182 12.55 2.49 -8.05
C GLY A 182 11.06 2.60 -8.38
N PHE A 183 10.49 3.81 -8.50
CA PHE A 183 9.11 4.01 -8.94
C PHE A 183 9.01 4.69 -10.30
N ARG A 184 8.05 4.27 -11.12
CA ARG A 184 7.62 5.02 -12.30
C ARG A 184 6.48 5.96 -11.92
N LYS A 185 6.75 7.26 -11.93
CA LYS A 185 5.73 8.31 -11.70
C LYS A 185 4.81 8.43 -12.91
N LEU A 186 3.51 8.31 -12.70
CA LEU A 186 2.50 8.51 -13.73
C LEU A 186 2.11 10.00 -13.80
N SER A 187 1.95 10.52 -15.01
CA SER A 187 1.26 11.79 -15.24
C SER A 187 -0.21 11.72 -14.82
N ILE A 188 -0.89 12.87 -14.77
CA ILE A 188 -2.33 12.91 -14.48
C ILE A 188 -3.13 12.11 -15.54
N ALA A 189 -2.74 12.20 -16.81
CA ALA A 189 -3.40 11.48 -17.90
C ALA A 189 -3.21 9.96 -17.74
N GLU A 190 -1.99 9.51 -17.49
CA GLU A 190 -1.69 8.08 -17.27
C GLU A 190 -2.36 7.54 -16.01
N THR A 191 -2.41 8.33 -14.93
CA THR A 191 -3.11 7.95 -13.70
C THR A 191 -4.59 7.73 -13.96
N ARG A 192 -5.24 8.63 -14.72
CA ARG A 192 -6.65 8.50 -15.10
C ARG A 192 -6.88 7.28 -15.98
N PHE A 193 -5.97 7.01 -16.91
CA PHE A 193 -6.04 5.84 -17.78
C PHE A 193 -5.91 4.54 -16.97
N ALA A 194 -4.91 4.43 -16.11
CA ALA A 194 -4.73 3.28 -15.22
C ALA A 194 -5.96 3.05 -14.32
N LEU A 195 -6.49 4.10 -13.69
CA LEU A 195 -7.69 4.00 -12.86
C LEU A 195 -8.93 3.45 -13.59
N LYS A 196 -9.05 3.69 -14.91
CA LYS A 196 -10.13 3.14 -15.73
C LYS A 196 -9.94 1.65 -16.02
N GLN A 197 -8.70 1.19 -16.15
CA GLN A 197 -8.40 -0.22 -16.41
C GLN A 197 -8.62 -1.10 -15.17
N TYR A 198 -8.41 -0.55 -13.96
CA TYR A 198 -8.46 -1.30 -12.70
C TYR A 198 -9.73 -1.04 -11.85
N ARG A 199 -10.78 -0.45 -12.42
CA ARG A 199 -12.13 -0.43 -11.82
C ARG A 199 -13.04 -1.32 -12.66
N PRO A 200 -13.34 -2.56 -12.24
CA PRO A 200 -14.46 -3.27 -12.82
C PRO A 200 -15.75 -2.50 -12.50
N GLU A 201 -16.64 -2.38 -13.50
CA GLU A 201 -17.97 -1.76 -13.37
C GLU A 201 -18.85 -2.49 -12.36
#